data_AF-A0A7J6QF43-F1
#
_entry.id   AF-A0A7J6QF43-F1
#
_cell.length_a   1.000
_cell.length_b   1.000
_cell.length_c   1.000
_cell.angle_alpha   90.00
_cell.angle_beta   90.00
_cell.angle_gamma   90.00
#
_symmetry.space_group_name_H-M   'P 1'
#
loop_
_entity.id
_entity.type
_entity.pdbx_description
1 polymer ?
#
loop_
_entity_poly.entity_id
_entity_poly.type
_entity_poly.pdbx_seq_one_letter_code
_entity_poly.pdbx_strand_id
1 'polypeptide(L)'
;MSRTLPVKMREPLFKLYAKATGADLTEIRYPLDAYHSFQEFFTRALKDGARPMEDVAPTTMVCPCDGEIVNLGVIDRGQTRVSQLDPTISGVKGGTYMLSGFLGVDPMRRLHPESKLMYAVIYLSPGDYHRFHSPTKFQLQQARHFPGDVLPVMKPFASAVDDLFTANERVVLSGTWAFGQCHYVPVAA
;
A
#
# COMPACT_ATOMS: atom_id res chain seq x y z
N MET A 1 -19.85 -6.96 3.65
CA MET A 1 -21.03 -6.73 2.79
C MET A 1 -21.20 -5.23 2.61
N SER A 2 -21.03 -4.70 1.40
CA SER A 2 -21.26 -3.28 1.13
C SER A 2 -22.77 -3.03 1.02
N ARG A 3 -23.30 -2.04 1.74
CA ARG A 3 -24.70 -1.65 1.66
C ARG A 3 -24.90 -0.61 0.55
N THR A 4 -25.89 -0.83 -0.31
CA THR A 4 -26.26 0.12 -1.36
C THR A 4 -26.87 1.38 -0.75
N LEU A 5 -26.37 2.55 -1.16
CA LEU A 5 -26.88 3.86 -0.76
C LEU A 5 -28.06 4.27 -1.65
N PRO A 6 -29.13 4.86 -1.06
CA PRO A 6 -30.22 5.47 -1.83
C PRO A 6 -29.68 6.56 -2.76
N VAL A 7 -30.15 6.60 -4.02
CA VAL A 7 -29.63 7.48 -5.07
C VAL A 7 -29.57 8.96 -4.62
N LYS A 8 -30.64 9.45 -3.98
CA LYS A 8 -30.73 10.83 -3.47
C LYS A 8 -29.68 11.18 -2.40
N MET A 9 -29.09 10.18 -1.74
CA MET A 9 -28.09 10.36 -0.70
C MET A 9 -26.64 10.24 -1.21
N ARG A 10 -26.42 9.64 -2.39
CA ARG A 10 -25.07 9.34 -2.91
C ARG A 10 -24.23 10.60 -3.04
N GLU A 11 -24.69 11.56 -3.83
CA GLU A 11 -23.97 12.81 -4.07
C GLU A 11 -23.62 13.59 -2.79
N PRO A 12 -24.59 13.89 -1.89
CA PRO A 12 -24.28 14.58 -0.63
C PRO A 12 -23.26 13.84 0.22
N LEU A 13 -23.39 12.51 0.34
CA LEU A 13 -22.49 11.70 1.15
C LEU A 13 -21.07 11.65 0.59
N PHE A 14 -20.91 11.48 -0.73
CA PHE A 14 -19.59 11.46 -1.34
C PHE A 14 -18.91 12.83 -1.36
N LYS A 15 -19.68 13.93 -1.51
CA LYS A 15 -19.15 15.30 -1.35
C LYS A 15 -18.69 15.55 0.09
N LEU A 16 -19.45 15.10 1.08
CA LEU A 16 -19.06 15.19 2.50
C LEU A 16 -17.79 14.38 2.77
N TYR A 17 -17.72 13.16 2.26
CA TYR A 17 -16.55 12.30 2.36
C TYR A 17 -15.30 12.95 1.75
N ALA A 18 -15.42 13.47 0.52
CA ALA A 18 -14.33 14.14 -0.17
C ALA A 18 -13.83 15.37 0.61
N LYS A 19 -14.75 16.16 1.16
CA LYS A 19 -14.40 17.29 2.03
C LYS A 19 -13.66 16.86 3.29
N ALA A 20 -14.07 15.76 3.91
CA ALA A 20 -13.46 15.26 5.15
C ALA A 20 -12.09 14.61 4.93
N THR A 21 -11.86 14.03 3.75
CA THR A 21 -10.67 13.19 3.46
C THR A 21 -9.68 13.84 2.49
N GLY A 22 -10.08 14.90 1.80
CA GLY A 22 -9.30 15.52 0.73
C GLY A 22 -9.40 14.81 -0.62
N ALA A 23 -10.32 13.86 -0.81
CA ALA A 23 -10.46 13.13 -2.07
C ALA A 23 -10.76 14.09 -3.24
N ASP A 24 -9.94 14.02 -4.31
CA ASP A 24 -10.16 14.83 -5.50
C ASP A 24 -11.27 14.23 -6.37
N LEU A 25 -12.39 14.94 -6.44
CA LEU A 25 -13.54 14.55 -7.25
C LEU A 25 -13.38 14.91 -8.73
N THR A 26 -12.36 15.67 -9.11
CA THR A 26 -12.13 16.08 -10.50
C THR A 26 -11.48 14.97 -11.34
N GLU A 27 -10.81 14.01 -10.71
CA GLU A 27 -10.11 12.91 -11.38
C GLU A 27 -10.92 11.60 -11.48
N ILE A 28 -12.09 11.52 -10.86
CA ILE A 28 -12.92 10.30 -10.85
C ILE A 28 -13.54 10.05 -12.23
N ARG A 29 -13.64 8.78 -12.64
CA ARG A 29 -14.12 8.40 -13.97
C ARG A 29 -15.61 8.66 -14.18
N TYR A 30 -16.42 8.34 -13.18
CA TYR A 30 -17.89 8.37 -13.27
C TYR A 30 -18.49 9.43 -12.35
N PRO A 31 -19.69 9.96 -12.65
CA PRO A 31 -20.40 10.86 -11.76
C PRO A 31 -20.71 10.21 -10.41
N LEU A 32 -20.91 11.03 -9.38
CA LEU A 32 -21.06 10.57 -8.00
C LEU A 32 -22.28 9.67 -7.75
N ASP A 33 -23.36 9.86 -8.50
CA ASP A 33 -24.57 9.05 -8.40
C ASP A 33 -24.41 7.64 -8.98
N ALA A 34 -23.37 7.39 -9.78
CA ALA A 34 -23.05 6.08 -10.34
C ALA A 34 -22.51 5.11 -9.28
N TYR A 35 -21.87 5.59 -8.22
CA TYR A 35 -21.32 4.72 -7.18
C TYR A 35 -22.41 4.28 -6.21
N HIS A 36 -22.63 2.97 -6.11
CA HIS A 36 -23.73 2.39 -5.34
C HIS A 36 -23.43 2.33 -3.85
N SER A 37 -22.17 2.36 -3.45
CA SER A 37 -21.77 2.24 -2.04
C SER A 37 -20.46 2.97 -1.74
N PHE A 38 -20.18 3.16 -0.45
CA PHE A 38 -18.87 3.69 -0.02
C PHE A 38 -17.71 2.82 -0.46
N GLN A 39 -17.86 1.49 -0.48
CA GLN A 39 -16.78 0.60 -0.93
C GLN A 39 -16.46 0.80 -2.42
N GLU A 40 -17.50 1.01 -3.24
CA GLU A 40 -17.34 1.28 -4.66
C GLU A 40 -16.71 2.65 -4.92
N PHE A 41 -17.11 3.67 -4.15
CA PHE A 41 -16.49 4.99 -4.22
C PHE A 41 -15.05 4.98 -3.67
N PHE A 42 -14.77 4.23 -2.61
CA PHE A 42 -13.43 4.08 -2.05
C PHE A 42 -12.48 3.47 -3.08
N THR A 43 -12.94 2.45 -3.80
CA THR A 43 -12.21 1.79 -4.90
C THR A 43 -12.55 2.38 -6.28
N ARG A 44 -12.94 3.65 -6.36
CA ARG A 44 -13.31 4.36 -7.60
C ARG A 44 -12.24 4.24 -8.68
N ALA A 45 -12.64 4.20 -9.95
CA ALA A 45 -11.71 4.30 -11.06
C ALA A 45 -11.37 5.77 -11.34
N LEU A 46 -10.12 6.05 -11.72
CA LEU A 46 -9.72 7.36 -12.22
C LEU A 46 -10.02 7.50 -13.72
N LYS A 47 -10.11 8.75 -14.19
CA LYS A 47 -10.19 9.09 -15.62
C LYS A 47 -8.97 8.54 -16.36
N ASP A 48 -9.16 8.16 -17.63
CA ASP A 48 -8.03 7.79 -18.48
C ASP A 48 -7.06 8.97 -18.60
N GLY A 49 -5.75 8.67 -18.53
CA GLY A 49 -4.71 9.69 -18.53
C GLY A 49 -4.53 10.48 -17.22
N ALA A 50 -5.31 10.21 -16.16
CA ALA A 50 -5.13 10.88 -14.86
C ALA A 50 -3.78 10.61 -14.20
N ARG A 51 -3.14 9.48 -14.56
CA ARG A 51 -1.78 9.09 -14.18
C ARG A 51 -1.06 8.62 -15.45
N PRO A 52 -0.51 9.54 -16.27
CA PRO A 52 0.23 9.14 -17.46
C PRO A 52 1.47 8.37 -17.04
N MET A 53 1.72 7.23 -17.68
CA MET A 53 2.98 6.52 -17.51
C MET A 53 3.99 7.12 -18.50
N GLU A 54 5.06 7.69 -17.97
CA GLU A 54 6.21 8.10 -18.79
C GLU A 54 6.90 6.86 -19.37
N ASP A 55 7.68 7.04 -20.44
CA ASP A 55 8.55 6.00 -20.99
C ASP A 55 9.69 5.72 -20.00
N VAL A 56 9.39 4.87 -19.02
CA VAL A 56 10.32 4.50 -17.97
C VAL A 56 11.28 3.45 -18.50
N ALA A 57 12.58 3.67 -18.25
CA ALA A 57 13.59 2.69 -18.60
C ALA A 57 13.22 1.30 -18.05
N PRO A 58 13.59 0.19 -18.72
CA PRO A 58 13.32 -1.17 -18.25
C PRO A 58 13.86 -1.47 -16.84
N THR A 59 14.79 -0.64 -16.38
CA THR A 59 15.46 -0.74 -15.09
C THR A 59 14.78 0.05 -13.97
N THR A 60 13.67 0.74 -14.25
CA THR A 60 12.99 1.65 -13.32
C THR A 60 11.79 0.97 -12.66
N MET A 61 11.51 1.37 -11.42
CA MET A 61 10.23 1.13 -10.77
C MET A 61 9.43 2.44 -10.70
N VAL A 62 8.13 2.35 -10.94
CA VAL A 62 7.19 3.46 -10.71
C VAL A 62 6.51 3.30 -9.36
N CYS A 63 5.95 4.40 -8.86
CA CYS A 63 5.11 4.33 -7.66
C CYS A 63 3.87 3.47 -7.97
N PRO A 64 3.58 2.42 -7.18
CA PRO A 64 2.49 1.51 -7.48
C PRO A 64 1.11 2.05 -7.09
N CYS A 65 1.05 3.07 -6.24
CA CYS A 65 -0.20 3.67 -5.76
C CYS A 65 0.00 5.15 -5.44
N ASP A 66 -1.12 5.87 -5.35
CA ASP A 66 -1.13 7.20 -4.77
C ASP A 66 -1.03 7.08 -3.25
N GLY A 67 -0.24 7.94 -2.61
CA GLY A 67 -0.06 7.93 -1.17
C GLY A 67 1.25 8.60 -0.76
N GLU A 68 1.63 8.39 0.49
CA GLU A 68 2.85 8.96 1.08
C GLU A 68 3.86 7.86 1.38
N ILE A 69 5.11 8.05 0.97
CA ILE A 69 6.22 7.20 1.44
C ILE A 69 6.46 7.52 2.91
N VAL A 70 6.10 6.58 3.78
CA VAL A 70 6.26 6.74 5.24
C VAL A 70 7.52 6.06 5.76
N ASN A 71 8.14 5.20 4.96
CA ASN A 71 9.48 4.68 5.22
C ASN A 71 10.11 4.17 3.91
N LEU A 72 11.42 4.34 3.78
CA LEU A 72 12.20 3.89 2.63
C LEU A 72 13.61 3.57 3.10
N GLY A 73 14.16 2.43 2.68
CA GLY A 73 15.53 2.12 3.04
C GLY A 73 16.08 0.84 2.49
N VAL A 74 17.27 0.51 2.98
CA VAL A 74 18.00 -0.73 2.72
C VAL A 74 17.91 -1.59 3.97
N ILE A 75 17.77 -2.91 3.77
CA ILE A 75 17.83 -3.91 4.84
C ILE A 75 19.22 -4.53 4.82
N ASP A 76 19.96 -4.35 5.92
CA ASP A 76 21.30 -4.88 6.06
C ASP A 76 21.31 -6.40 6.29
N ARG A 77 22.41 -7.06 5.93
CA ARG A 77 22.59 -8.49 6.22
C ARG A 77 22.60 -8.72 7.74
N GLY A 78 21.74 -9.62 8.21
CA GLY A 78 21.55 -9.91 9.63
C GLY A 78 20.51 -9.01 10.31
N GLN A 79 20.01 -7.96 9.64
CA GLN A 79 18.87 -7.19 10.15
C GLN A 79 17.59 -8.01 10.02
N THR A 80 16.94 -8.29 11.16
CA THR A 80 15.73 -9.11 11.22
C THR A 80 14.45 -8.29 11.37
N ARG A 81 14.56 -7.08 11.93
CA ARG A 81 13.43 -6.16 12.15
C ARG A 81 13.54 -4.91 11.29
N VAL A 82 12.41 -4.45 10.79
CA VAL A 82 12.28 -3.26 9.93
C VAL A 82 11.32 -2.28 10.60
N SER A 83 11.63 -0.99 10.55
CA SER A 83 10.74 0.06 11.08
C SER A 83 9.50 0.19 10.20
N GLN A 84 8.34 0.40 10.82
CA GLN A 84 7.07 0.62 10.12
C GLN A 84 7.01 2.03 9.53
N LEU A 85 7.61 3.00 10.22
CA LEU A 85 7.70 4.40 9.86
C LEU A 85 9.15 4.87 9.95
N ASP A 86 9.48 5.87 9.14
CA ASP A 86 10.72 6.63 9.26
C ASP A 86 10.76 7.31 10.65
N PRO A 87 11.83 7.13 11.45
CA PRO A 87 11.98 7.76 12.75
C PRO A 87 11.86 9.29 12.75
N THR A 88 12.19 9.94 11.64
CA THR A 88 12.06 11.39 11.47
C THR A 88 10.60 11.83 11.33
N ILE A 89 9.73 10.97 10.81
CA ILE A 89 8.28 11.20 10.69
C ILE A 89 7.59 10.95 12.03
N SER A 90 7.99 9.91 12.76
CA SER A 90 7.38 9.58 14.06
C SER A 90 7.87 10.47 15.22
N GLY A 91 9.05 11.10 15.10
CA GLY A 91 9.66 11.89 16.18
C GLY A 91 10.11 11.06 17.39
N VAL A 92 9.88 9.74 17.37
CA VAL A 92 10.28 8.74 18.36
C VAL A 92 10.67 7.45 17.63
N LYS A 93 11.35 6.52 18.33
CA LYS A 93 11.62 5.18 17.80
C LYS A 93 10.29 4.47 17.52
N GLY A 94 9.88 4.44 16.26
CA GLY A 94 8.59 3.89 15.83
C GLY A 94 8.51 2.37 15.96
N GLY A 95 7.30 1.84 15.81
CA GLY A 95 7.02 0.41 15.77
C GLY A 95 7.83 -0.29 14.68
N THR A 96 8.21 -1.52 14.97
CA THR A 96 9.02 -2.38 14.11
C THR A 96 8.31 -3.70 13.89
N TYR A 97 8.66 -4.42 12.83
CA TYR A 97 8.16 -5.77 12.59
C TYR A 97 9.28 -6.70 12.14
N MET A 98 9.13 -8.00 12.43
CA MET A 98 10.06 -9.00 11.93
C MET A 98 9.82 -9.28 10.45
N LEU A 99 10.84 -9.05 9.60
CA LEU A 99 10.73 -9.15 8.15
C LEU A 99 10.30 -10.55 7.69
N SER A 100 10.87 -11.58 8.30
CA SER A 100 10.55 -12.98 7.98
C SER A 100 9.13 -13.37 8.41
N GLY A 101 8.63 -12.79 9.50
CA GLY A 101 7.24 -12.95 9.94
C GLY A 101 6.28 -12.27 8.97
N PHE A 102 6.60 -11.04 8.56
CA PHE A 102 5.80 -10.27 7.61
C PHE A 102 5.71 -10.94 6.24
N LEU A 103 6.83 -11.40 5.66
CA LEU A 103 6.84 -12.07 4.37
C LEU A 103 6.48 -13.57 4.43
N GLY A 104 6.55 -14.17 5.63
CA GLY A 104 6.45 -15.63 5.85
C GLY A 104 7.56 -16.45 5.19
N VAL A 105 8.66 -15.79 4.85
CA VAL A 105 9.91 -16.36 4.34
C VAL A 105 11.05 -15.42 4.72
N ASP A 106 12.25 -15.94 4.89
CA ASP A 106 13.45 -15.10 4.98
C ASP A 106 13.92 -14.71 3.56
N PRO A 107 13.76 -13.45 3.14
CA PRO A 107 14.19 -13.01 1.80
C PRO A 107 15.72 -12.99 1.67
N MET A 108 16.45 -12.88 2.79
CA MET A 108 17.92 -12.79 2.77
C MET A 108 18.57 -14.11 2.37
N ARG A 109 17.90 -15.25 2.64
CA ARG A 109 18.41 -16.59 2.32
C ARG A 109 18.64 -16.81 0.82
N ARG A 110 17.91 -16.11 -0.04
CA ARG A 110 18.00 -16.24 -1.50
C ARG A 110 18.61 -15.00 -2.18
N LEU A 111 19.05 -14.01 -1.41
CA LEU A 111 19.65 -12.79 -1.91
C LEU A 111 21.12 -13.05 -2.26
N HIS A 112 21.51 -12.77 -3.50
CA HIS A 112 22.91 -12.87 -3.95
C HIS A 112 23.85 -12.05 -3.03
N PRO A 113 25.07 -12.53 -2.70
CA PRO A 113 25.98 -11.87 -1.74
C PRO A 113 26.18 -10.36 -1.94
N GLU A 114 26.35 -9.94 -3.20
CA GLU A 114 26.56 -8.54 -3.58
C GLU A 114 25.27 -7.70 -3.70
N SER A 115 24.10 -8.34 -3.59
CA SER A 115 22.81 -7.65 -3.67
C SER A 115 22.38 -7.12 -2.31
N LYS A 116 21.64 -6.01 -2.35
CA LYS A 116 20.98 -5.40 -1.19
C LYS A 116 19.47 -5.55 -1.32
N LEU A 117 18.78 -5.78 -0.21
CA LEU A 117 17.33 -5.74 -0.17
C LEU A 117 16.90 -4.31 0.16
N MET A 118 16.03 -3.74 -0.68
CA MET A 118 15.47 -2.41 -0.50
C MET A 118 13.97 -2.54 -0.22
N TYR A 119 13.42 -1.59 0.53
CA TYR A 119 12.00 -1.56 0.85
C TYR A 119 11.47 -0.14 0.82
N ALA A 120 10.19 -0.01 0.46
CA ALA A 120 9.41 1.21 0.58
C ALA A 120 8.07 0.86 1.23
N VAL A 121 7.64 1.67 2.20
CA VAL A 121 6.33 1.58 2.85
C VAL A 121 5.54 2.80 2.41
N ILE A 122 4.40 2.57 1.75
CA ILE A 122 3.52 3.63 1.24
C ILE A 122 2.20 3.57 2.00
N TYR A 123 1.83 4.68 2.62
CA TYR A 123 0.55 4.85 3.32
C TYR A 123 -0.47 5.49 2.38
N LEU A 124 -1.63 4.85 2.24
CA LEU A 124 -2.77 5.34 1.47
C LEU A 124 -3.77 5.96 2.44
N SER A 125 -3.91 7.28 2.38
CA SER A 125 -4.92 8.02 3.14
C SER A 125 -6.32 7.70 2.63
N PRO A 126 -7.38 7.87 3.44
CA PRO A 126 -8.76 7.59 2.99
C PRO A 126 -9.15 8.31 1.70
N GLY A 127 -8.66 9.54 1.49
CA GLY A 127 -8.98 10.33 0.30
C GLY A 127 -8.28 9.86 -0.98
N ASP A 128 -7.21 9.08 -0.87
CA ASP A 128 -6.39 8.66 -2.01
C ASP A 128 -7.15 7.68 -2.93
N TYR A 129 -6.53 7.33 -4.04
CA TYR A 129 -7.02 6.30 -4.95
C TYR A 129 -6.64 4.90 -4.41
N HIS A 130 -7.63 4.14 -3.92
CA HIS A 130 -7.44 2.82 -3.30
C HIS A 130 -7.43 1.66 -4.29
N ARG A 131 -6.80 1.86 -5.45
CA ARG A 131 -6.31 0.72 -6.24
C ARG A 131 -4.82 0.87 -6.42
N PHE A 132 -4.15 -0.26 -6.52
CA PHE A 132 -2.72 -0.31 -6.65
C PHE A 132 -2.35 -1.11 -7.89
N HIS A 133 -1.19 -0.78 -8.44
CA HIS A 133 -0.71 -1.24 -9.73
C HIS A 133 0.66 -1.90 -9.57
N SER A 134 1.08 -2.62 -10.61
CA SER A 134 2.42 -3.19 -10.60
C SER A 134 3.46 -2.07 -10.76
N PRO A 135 4.48 -1.97 -9.87
CA PRO A 135 5.50 -0.93 -9.98
C PRO A 135 6.51 -1.18 -11.11
N THR A 136 6.52 -2.38 -11.69
CA THR A 136 7.47 -2.80 -12.72
C THR A 136 6.91 -4.00 -13.49
N LYS A 137 7.65 -4.57 -14.43
CA LYS A 137 7.32 -5.87 -15.04
C LYS A 137 7.54 -7.00 -14.02
N PHE A 138 6.57 -7.16 -13.13
CA PHE A 138 6.60 -8.13 -12.05
C PHE A 138 6.05 -9.48 -12.50
N GLN A 139 6.89 -10.53 -12.42
CA GLN A 139 6.48 -11.91 -12.65
C GLN A 139 6.08 -12.54 -11.32
N LEU A 140 4.78 -12.56 -11.05
CA LEU A 140 4.22 -13.19 -9.85
C LEU A 140 4.47 -14.70 -9.87
N GLN A 141 4.99 -15.24 -8.76
CA GLN A 141 5.24 -16.67 -8.59
C GLN A 141 4.37 -17.27 -7.48
N GLN A 142 4.12 -16.51 -6.42
CA GLN A 142 3.30 -16.94 -5.30
C GLN A 142 2.50 -15.76 -4.74
N ALA A 143 1.21 -15.98 -4.51
CA ALA A 143 0.40 -15.14 -3.64
C ALA A 143 0.11 -15.93 -2.35
N ARG A 144 0.40 -15.34 -1.19
CA ARG A 144 0.11 -15.94 0.11
C ARG A 144 -0.75 -15.00 0.93
N HIS A 145 -1.92 -15.47 1.31
CA HIS A 145 -2.80 -14.76 2.23
C HIS A 145 -2.43 -15.10 3.68
N PHE A 146 -2.33 -14.06 4.51
CA PHE A 146 -2.18 -14.17 5.95
C PHE A 146 -3.42 -13.58 6.59
N PRO A 147 -4.29 -14.41 7.19
CA PRO A 147 -5.41 -13.89 7.97
C PRO A 147 -4.87 -13.14 9.19
N GLY A 148 -5.57 -12.09 9.58
CA GLY A 148 -5.18 -11.22 10.68
C GLY A 148 -6.29 -10.22 10.98
N ASP A 149 -5.95 -9.20 11.76
CA ASP A 149 -6.87 -8.13 12.13
C ASP A 149 -6.96 -7.03 11.06
N VAL A 150 -7.85 -6.06 11.25
CA VAL A 150 -7.95 -4.85 10.44
C VAL A 150 -7.74 -3.63 11.33
N LEU A 151 -6.58 -3.58 11.99
CA LEU A 151 -6.24 -2.49 12.90
C LEU A 151 -5.87 -1.22 12.11
N PRO A 152 -6.18 -0.02 12.62
CA PRO A 152 -5.88 1.23 11.92
C PRO A 152 -4.38 1.41 11.67
N VAL A 153 -3.97 1.70 10.44
CA VAL A 153 -2.55 1.91 10.08
C VAL A 153 -2.13 3.38 10.04
N MET A 154 -2.91 4.27 10.65
CA MET A 154 -2.55 5.68 10.79
C MET A 154 -1.21 5.85 11.53
N LYS A 155 -0.41 6.84 11.12
CA LYS A 155 0.98 7.02 11.58
C LYS A 155 1.16 6.99 13.12
N PRO A 156 0.32 7.65 13.95
CA PRO A 156 0.48 7.58 15.40
C PRO A 156 0.35 6.14 15.94
N PHE A 157 -0.57 5.35 15.36
CA PHE A 157 -0.78 3.97 15.75
C PHE A 157 0.35 3.05 15.27
N ALA A 158 0.76 3.20 14.01
CA ALA A 158 1.91 2.47 13.45
C ALA A 158 3.25 2.82 14.12
N SER A 159 3.36 4.00 14.74
CA SER A 159 4.52 4.35 15.56
C SER A 159 4.49 3.71 16.94
N ALA A 160 3.31 3.43 17.49
CA ALA A 160 3.14 2.96 18.87
C ALA A 160 3.04 1.43 19.00
N VAL A 161 2.62 0.75 17.94
CA VAL A 161 2.34 -0.69 17.95
C VAL A 161 3.37 -1.44 17.13
N ASP A 162 4.20 -2.24 17.81
CA ASP A 162 5.08 -3.21 17.15
C ASP A 162 4.27 -4.29 16.43
N ASP A 163 4.84 -4.81 15.34
CA ASP A 163 4.30 -5.91 14.55
C ASP A 163 2.88 -5.66 13.99
N LEU A 164 2.43 -4.39 13.93
CA LEU A 164 1.13 -3.97 13.39
C LEU A 164 0.89 -4.53 11.98
N PHE A 165 1.87 -4.40 11.10
CA PHE A 165 1.75 -4.89 9.72
C PHE A 165 1.70 -6.43 9.63
N THR A 166 2.29 -7.12 10.61
CA THR A 166 2.24 -8.59 10.69
C THR A 166 0.95 -9.09 11.33
N ALA A 167 0.39 -8.33 12.27
CA ALA A 167 -0.87 -8.61 12.94
C ALA A 167 -2.07 -8.41 12.00
N ASN A 168 -2.00 -7.40 11.13
CA ASN A 168 -3.06 -7.15 10.16
C ASN A 168 -3.11 -8.22 9.06
N GLU A 169 -4.33 -8.45 8.58
CA GLU A 169 -4.60 -9.23 7.39
C GLU A 169 -3.83 -8.65 6.20
N ARG A 170 -3.16 -9.51 5.44
CA ARG A 170 -2.35 -9.08 4.30
C ARG A 170 -2.23 -10.18 3.26
N VAL A 171 -1.82 -9.77 2.06
CA VAL A 171 -1.44 -10.70 0.99
C VAL A 171 -0.01 -10.40 0.58
N VAL A 172 0.87 -11.39 0.67
CA VAL A 172 2.25 -11.29 0.20
C VAL A 172 2.32 -11.83 -1.23
N LEU A 173 2.59 -10.95 -2.19
CA LEU A 173 2.85 -11.29 -3.57
C LEU A 173 4.37 -11.42 -3.76
N SER A 174 4.85 -12.62 -4.01
CA SER A 174 6.28 -12.92 -4.21
C SER A 174 6.55 -13.33 -5.64
N GLY A 175 7.64 -12.82 -6.19
CA GLY A 175 8.01 -13.11 -7.56
C GLY A 175 9.35 -12.50 -7.93
N THR A 176 9.50 -12.16 -9.20
CA THR A 176 10.74 -11.60 -9.73
C THR A 176 10.48 -10.38 -10.59
N TRP A 177 11.51 -9.55 -10.70
CA TRP A 177 11.62 -8.43 -11.63
C TRP A 177 13.01 -8.45 -12.26
N ALA A 178 13.34 -7.44 -13.08
CA ALA A 178 14.59 -7.40 -13.84
C ALA A 178 15.88 -7.61 -13.00
N PHE A 179 15.88 -7.21 -11.71
CA PHE A 179 17.06 -7.32 -10.83
C PHE A 179 16.89 -8.32 -9.67
N GLY A 180 16.04 -9.32 -9.85
CA GLY A 180 15.94 -10.44 -8.91
C GLY A 180 14.61 -10.50 -8.20
N GLN A 181 14.62 -10.75 -6.90
CA GLN A 181 13.40 -10.97 -6.13
C GLN A 181 12.65 -9.68 -5.85
N CYS A 182 11.32 -9.76 -5.88
CA CYS A 182 10.43 -8.67 -5.51
C CYS A 182 9.29 -9.24 -4.67
N HIS A 183 8.99 -8.55 -3.57
CA HIS A 183 7.83 -8.83 -2.73
C HIS A 183 6.96 -7.57 -2.69
N TYR A 184 5.68 -7.75 -2.98
CA TYR A 184 4.70 -6.67 -2.97
C TYR A 184 3.53 -7.03 -2.04
N VAL A 185 3.26 -6.20 -1.04
CA VAL A 185 2.43 -6.60 0.11
C VAL A 185 1.37 -5.53 0.42
N PRO A 186 0.14 -5.67 -0.08
CA PRO A 186 -1.01 -4.95 0.47
C PRO A 186 -1.33 -5.45 1.89
N VAL A 187 -1.48 -4.51 2.82
CA VAL A 187 -1.87 -4.73 4.22
C VAL A 187 -3.23 -4.08 4.45
N ALA A 188 -4.17 -4.80 5.05
CA ALA A 188 -5.50 -4.29 5.35
C ALA A 188 -5.47 -3.32 6.55
N ALA A 189 -6.47 -2.44 6.60
CA ALA A 189 -6.66 -1.43 7.64
C ALA A 189 -8.13 -1.00 7.73
#